data_AF-A0AA36DK20-F1
#
_entry.id   AF-A0AA36DK20-F1
#
_cell.length_a   1.000
_cell.length_b   1.000
_cell.length_c   1.000
_cell.angle_alpha   90.00
_cell.angle_beta   90.00
_cell.angle_gamma   90.00
#
_symmetry.space_group_name_H-M   'P 1'
#
loop_
_entity.id
_entity.type
_entity.pdbx_description
1 polymer ?
#
loop_
_entity_poly.entity_id
_entity_poly.type
_entity_poly.pdbx_seq_one_letter_code
_entity_poly.pdbx_strand_id
1 'polypeptide(L)'
;MAGKSLLLNIEQFRNINGYSNQYWEWKGAEPDFLNRILLAGYELDQLDASIGRYMINEYLADVEKSIHSCRHNLQHYTRLQWQYDGLNSLRYKVVNITFGVLYTHILVDLLEKEERRSSESFCKQLERVINAKLI
;
A
#
# COMPACT_ATOMS: atom_id res chain seq x y z
N MET A 1 13.41 -7.75 9.36
CA MET A 1 12.04 -7.25 9.12
C MET A 1 12.15 -5.92 8.40
N ALA A 2 12.04 -5.93 7.07
CA ALA A 2 11.83 -4.72 6.29
C ALA A 2 10.32 -4.47 6.25
N GLY A 3 9.84 -3.27 6.59
CA GLY A 3 8.41 -2.98 6.48
C GLY A 3 7.95 -1.65 7.05
N LYS A 4 8.51 -1.20 8.18
CA LYS A 4 8.00 0.02 8.86
C LYS A 4 8.58 1.33 8.32
N SER A 5 9.78 1.30 7.76
CA SER A 5 10.42 2.46 7.15
C SER A 5 11.23 1.99 5.96
N LEU A 6 11.02 2.62 4.81
CA LEU A 6 11.70 2.37 3.56
C LEU A 6 12.13 3.72 2.99
N LEU A 7 13.27 3.74 2.32
CA LEU A 7 13.79 4.93 1.66
C LEU A 7 13.98 4.63 0.17
N LEU A 8 13.39 5.47 -0.66
CA LEU A 8 13.54 5.44 -2.11
C LEU A 8 13.81 6.85 -2.60
N ASN A 9 14.62 6.97 -3.65
CA ASN A 9 14.72 8.24 -4.36
C ASN A 9 13.47 8.47 -5.25
N ILE A 10 13.34 9.69 -5.79
CA ILE A 10 12.18 10.09 -6.59
C ILE A 10 11.99 9.19 -7.83
N GLU A 11 13.08 8.81 -8.49
CA GLU A 11 13.04 7.99 -9.70
C GLU A 11 12.58 6.56 -9.38
N GLN A 12 13.15 5.95 -8.36
CA GLN A 12 12.76 4.62 -7.87
C GLN A 12 11.27 4.59 -7.50
N PHE A 13 10.79 5.59 -6.75
CA PHE A 13 9.38 5.67 -6.37
C PHE A 13 8.44 5.82 -7.57
N ARG A 14 8.85 6.60 -8.59
CA ARG A 14 8.09 6.75 -9.84
C ARG A 14 8.12 5.47 -10.68
N ASN A 15 9.26 4.80 -10.78
CA ASN A 15 9.43 3.59 -11.58
C ASN A 15 8.60 2.42 -11.04
N ILE A 16 8.39 2.34 -9.73
CA ILE A 16 7.49 1.34 -9.11
C ILE A 16 6.00 1.75 -9.13
N ASN A 17 5.67 2.90 -9.73
CA ASN A 17 4.33 3.50 -9.72
C ASN A 17 3.77 3.72 -8.30
N GLY A 18 4.62 4.04 -7.32
CA GLY A 18 4.20 4.28 -5.93
C GLY A 18 3.46 3.10 -5.26
N TYR A 19 2.67 3.42 -4.24
CA TYR A 19 1.81 2.46 -3.53
C TYR A 19 0.52 2.17 -4.32
N SER A 20 -0.08 0.99 -4.08
CA SER A 20 -1.44 0.69 -4.53
C SER A 20 -2.48 1.58 -3.86
N ASN A 21 -3.52 1.97 -4.61
CA ASN A 21 -4.66 2.72 -4.08
C ASN A 21 -5.82 1.81 -3.60
N GLN A 22 -5.63 0.49 -3.60
CA GLN A 22 -6.70 -0.48 -3.33
C GLN A 22 -6.77 -0.93 -1.86
N TYR A 23 -5.78 -0.56 -1.04
CA TYR A 23 -5.72 -0.96 0.37
C TYR A 23 -6.42 0.06 1.27
N TRP A 24 -7.72 -0.14 1.49
CA TRP A 24 -8.56 0.66 2.40
C TRP A 24 -8.64 0.08 3.82
N GLU A 25 -7.86 -0.96 4.08
CA GLU A 25 -7.78 -1.66 5.35
C GLU A 25 -6.36 -1.65 5.89
N TRP A 26 -6.24 -1.96 7.19
CA TRP A 26 -5.02 -1.73 7.94
C TRP A 26 -3.82 -2.63 7.55
N LYS A 27 -4.02 -3.68 6.73
CA LYS A 27 -2.96 -4.64 6.38
C LYS A 27 -2.98 -5.04 4.91
N GLY A 28 -1.78 -5.16 4.33
CA GLY A 28 -1.54 -5.71 2.99
C GLY A 28 -0.82 -4.78 2.01
N ALA A 29 -0.83 -3.47 2.29
CA ALA A 29 -0.15 -2.48 1.45
C ALA A 29 1.38 -2.64 1.45
N GLU A 30 1.99 -2.97 2.60
CA GLU A 30 3.45 -3.07 2.70
C GLU A 30 4.01 -4.27 1.91
N PRO A 31 3.43 -5.50 2.00
CA PRO A 31 3.85 -6.60 1.14
C PRO A 31 3.65 -6.35 -0.37
N ASP A 32 2.58 -5.67 -0.77
CA ASP A 32 2.37 -5.26 -2.17
C ASP A 32 3.45 -4.30 -2.64
N PHE A 33 3.72 -3.26 -1.84
CA PHE A 33 4.77 -2.28 -2.16
C PHE A 33 6.14 -2.94 -2.29
N LEU A 34 6.48 -3.89 -1.42
CA LEU A 34 7.72 -4.65 -1.52
C LEU A 34 7.78 -5.48 -2.81
N ASN A 35 6.68 -6.13 -3.17
CA ASN A 35 6.57 -6.87 -4.43
C ASN A 35 6.80 -5.95 -5.64
N ARG A 36 6.28 -4.72 -5.62
CA ARG A 36 6.51 -3.73 -6.70
C ARG A 36 7.98 -3.36 -6.85
N ILE A 37 8.69 -3.16 -5.74
CA ILE A 37 10.14 -2.88 -5.73
C ILE A 37 10.90 -4.03 -6.43
N LEU A 38 10.60 -5.27 -6.04
CA LEU A 38 11.24 -6.45 -6.62
C LEU A 38 10.87 -6.64 -8.11
N LEU A 39 9.60 -6.41 -8.48
CA LEU A 39 9.13 -6.51 -9.87
C LEU A 39 9.76 -5.46 -10.78
N ALA A 40 10.09 -4.27 -10.26
CA ALA A 40 10.82 -3.25 -10.99
C ALA A 40 12.33 -3.53 -11.09
N GLY A 41 12.80 -4.65 -10.51
CA GLY A 41 14.20 -5.09 -10.59
C GLY A 41 15.12 -4.42 -9.57
N TYR A 42 14.58 -3.78 -8.54
CA TYR A 42 15.39 -3.22 -7.45
C TYR A 42 15.69 -4.26 -6.38
N GLU A 43 16.85 -4.10 -5.75
CA GLU A 43 17.26 -4.88 -4.59
C GLU A 43 16.98 -4.14 -3.29
N LEU A 44 16.88 -4.89 -2.19
CA LEU A 44 16.61 -4.34 -0.87
C LEU A 44 17.91 -4.24 -0.08
N ASP A 45 18.36 -3.02 0.16
CA ASP A 45 19.43 -2.75 1.12
C ASP A 45 18.84 -2.66 2.53
N GLN A 46 19.42 -3.40 3.47
CA GLN A 46 18.96 -3.44 4.86
C GLN A 46 20.11 -3.05 5.78
N LEU A 47 19.82 -2.12 6.70
CA LEU A 47 20.74 -1.77 7.76
C LEU A 47 21.02 -2.99 8.64
N ASP A 48 22.26 -3.09 9.10
CA ASP A 48 22.64 -4.08 10.10
C ASP A 48 21.72 -4.00 11.32
N ALA A 49 21.32 -5.16 11.83
CA ALA A 49 20.38 -5.27 12.94
C ALA A 49 20.88 -4.64 14.24
N SER A 50 22.18 -4.36 14.38
CA SER A 50 22.74 -3.60 15.51
C SER A 50 22.45 -2.09 15.42
N ILE A 51 22.27 -1.56 14.20
CA ILE A 51 22.03 -0.14 13.92
C ILE A 51 20.53 0.12 13.69
N GLY A 52 19.88 -0.71 12.88
CA GLY A 52 18.49 -0.53 12.43
C GLY A 52 17.40 -0.91 13.43
N ARG A 53 17.67 -0.84 14.74
CA ARG A 53 16.69 -1.22 15.77
C ARG A 53 15.68 -0.10 15.99
N TYR A 54 14.40 -0.47 16.11
CA TYR A 54 13.32 0.47 16.40
C TYR A 54 12.37 -0.13 17.44
N MET A 55 11.68 0.73 18.17
CA MET A 55 10.61 0.34 19.08
C MET A 55 9.25 0.63 18.45
N ILE A 56 8.30 -0.28 18.67
CA ILE A 56 6.91 -0.13 18.29
C ILE A 56 6.13 0.06 19.58
N ASN A 57 5.18 1.00 19.60
CA ASN A 57 4.24 1.11 20.71
C ASN A 57 3.28 -0.09 20.69
N GLU A 58 3.30 -0.91 21.75
CA GLU A 58 2.55 -2.16 21.87
C GLU A 58 1.04 -1.98 21.73
N TYR A 59 0.49 -0.84 22.18
CA TYR A 59 -0.94 -0.54 22.04
C TYR A 59 -1.39 -0.44 20.57
N LEU A 60 -0.52 0.07 19.69
CA LEU A 60 -0.80 0.18 18.25
C LEU A 60 -0.69 -1.17 17.53
N ALA A 61 0.06 -2.13 18.09
CA ALA A 61 0.24 -3.46 17.50
C ALA A 61 -0.99 -4.36 17.64
N ASP A 62 -1.87 -4.10 18.62
CA ASP A 62 -3.07 -4.92 18.85
C ASP A 62 -4.28 -4.50 18.00
N VAL A 63 -4.40 -3.21 17.65
CA VAL A 63 -5.45 -2.69 16.74
C VAL A 63 -5.31 -3.26 15.33
N GLU A 64 -4.09 -3.67 14.96
CA GLU A 64 -3.71 -4.27 13.68
C GLU A 64 -4.36 -5.66 13.39
N LYS A 65 -5.17 -6.22 14.28
CA LYS A 65 -5.68 -7.60 14.17
C LYS A 65 -7.02 -7.76 13.43
N SER A 66 -7.67 -6.67 13.00
CA SER A 66 -8.89 -6.76 12.18
C SER A 66 -8.54 -7.22 10.76
N ILE A 67 -8.96 -8.43 10.38
CA ILE A 67 -8.66 -9.05 9.07
C ILE A 67 -9.97 -9.22 8.29
N HIS A 68 -10.04 -8.64 7.10
CA HIS A 68 -11.09 -8.91 6.11
C HIS A 68 -10.56 -9.80 4.96
N SER A 69 -11.45 -10.59 4.34
CA SER A 69 -11.07 -11.68 3.42
C SER A 69 -10.45 -11.25 2.09
N CYS A 70 -10.74 -10.04 1.58
CA CYS A 70 -10.18 -9.59 0.28
C CYS A 70 -8.64 -9.42 0.31
N ARG A 71 -8.06 -9.28 1.51
CA ARG A 71 -6.62 -9.00 1.73
C ARG A 71 -5.67 -9.93 0.99
N HIS A 72 -5.89 -11.25 1.03
CA HIS A 72 -4.93 -12.21 0.46
C HIS A 72 -4.90 -12.16 -1.07
N ASN A 73 -6.04 -11.88 -1.70
CA ASN A 73 -6.14 -11.91 -3.14
C ASN A 73 -5.33 -10.77 -3.76
N LEU A 74 -5.46 -9.53 -3.25
CA LEU A 74 -4.83 -8.35 -3.86
C LEU A 74 -3.31 -8.49 -4.05
N GLN A 75 -2.58 -9.03 -3.06
CA GLN A 75 -1.13 -9.22 -3.17
C GLN A 75 -0.73 -10.22 -4.26
N HIS A 76 -1.56 -11.25 -4.53
CA HIS A 76 -1.29 -12.18 -5.64
C HIS A 76 -1.45 -11.51 -7.02
N TYR A 77 -2.23 -10.42 -7.09
CA TYR A 77 -2.47 -9.66 -8.31
C TYR A 77 -1.55 -8.45 -8.48
N THR A 78 -0.63 -8.18 -7.55
CA THR A 78 0.34 -7.08 -7.68
C THR A 78 0.98 -7.07 -9.06
N ARG A 79 1.49 -8.23 -9.52
CA ARG A 79 2.16 -8.37 -10.83
C ARG A 79 1.28 -7.97 -12.02
N LEU A 80 -0.04 -8.11 -11.90
CA LEU A 80 -1.00 -7.81 -12.96
C LEU A 80 -1.49 -6.36 -12.93
N GLN A 81 -1.45 -5.69 -11.78
CA GLN A 81 -2.11 -4.40 -11.58
C GLN A 81 -1.15 -3.25 -11.28
N TRP A 82 0.08 -3.52 -10.82
CA TRP A 82 0.95 -2.48 -10.28
C TRP A 82 1.29 -1.34 -11.25
N GLN A 83 1.26 -1.60 -12.57
CA GLN A 83 1.47 -0.57 -13.60
C GLN A 83 0.24 0.29 -13.88
N TYR A 84 -0.95 -0.16 -13.50
CA TYR A 84 -2.24 0.50 -13.76
C TYR A 84 -2.87 1.11 -12.50
N ASP A 85 -2.51 0.58 -11.33
CA ASP A 85 -2.95 1.06 -10.03
C ASP A 85 -1.76 1.59 -9.21
N GLY A 86 -1.73 2.89 -8.97
CA GLY A 86 -0.74 3.51 -8.10
C GLY A 86 -0.67 5.03 -8.29
N LEU A 87 0.54 5.58 -8.37
CA LEU A 87 0.75 7.02 -8.52
C LEU A 87 0.02 7.59 -9.75
N ASN A 88 -0.04 6.84 -10.84
CA ASN A 88 -0.71 7.23 -12.08
C ASN A 88 -2.26 7.22 -12.01
N SER A 89 -2.84 6.52 -11.03
CA SER A 89 -4.30 6.41 -10.85
C SER A 89 -4.80 7.06 -9.57
N LEU A 90 -3.91 7.67 -8.78
CA LEU A 90 -4.24 8.25 -7.48
C LEU A 90 -5.23 9.42 -7.62
N ARG A 91 -6.38 9.29 -6.94
CA ARG A 91 -7.43 10.32 -6.89
C ARG A 91 -7.62 10.79 -5.46
N TYR A 92 -7.48 12.11 -5.26
CA TYR A 92 -7.72 12.76 -3.98
C TYR A 92 -7.99 14.25 -4.21
N LYS A 93 -8.49 14.92 -3.18
CA LYS A 93 -8.62 16.38 -3.14
C LYS A 93 -7.91 16.92 -1.92
N VAL A 94 -7.09 17.95 -2.11
CA VAL A 94 -6.52 18.69 -0.97
C VAL A 94 -7.62 19.56 -0.38
N VAL A 95 -7.95 19.32 0.88
CA VAL A 95 -8.96 20.06 1.64
C VAL A 95 -8.32 21.27 2.30
N ASN A 96 -7.16 21.08 2.93
CA ASN A 96 -6.45 22.14 3.62
C ASN A 96 -4.95 21.86 3.71
N ILE A 97 -4.13 22.90 3.74
CA ILE A 97 -2.70 22.82 4.03
C ILE A 97 -2.39 23.79 5.18
N THR A 98 -1.81 23.26 6.24
CA THR A 98 -1.43 24.02 7.43
C THR A 98 0.06 23.86 7.71
N PHE A 99 0.77 24.99 7.83
CA PHE A 99 2.19 25.02 8.13
C PHE A 99 2.38 25.19 9.64
N GLY A 100 2.81 24.12 10.30
CA GLY A 100 3.25 24.16 11.69
C GLY A 100 4.76 24.41 11.78
N VAL A 101 5.24 24.68 12.99
CA VAL A 101 6.67 24.89 13.24
C VAL A 101 7.49 23.62 13.01
N LEU A 102 6.92 22.46 13.32
CA LEU A 102 7.62 21.17 13.27
C LEU A 102 7.14 20.26 12.12
N TYR A 103 6.04 20.60 11.46
CA TYR A 103 5.45 19.77 10.41
C TYR A 103 4.55 20.60 9.49
N THR A 104 4.36 20.10 8.28
CA THR A 104 3.30 20.55 7.37
C THR A 104 2.18 19.52 7.41
N HIS A 105 0.97 19.93 7.76
CA HIS A 105 -0.19 19.05 7.75
C HIS A 105 -1.05 19.33 6.53
N ILE A 106 -1.15 18.31 5.68
CA ILE A 106 -1.92 18.29 4.44
C ILE A 106 -3.15 17.43 4.70
N LEU A 107 -4.32 18.07 4.81
CA LEU A 107 -5.59 17.38 4.94
C LEU A 107 -6.12 17.04 3.55
N VAL A 108 -6.40 15.76 3.31
CA VAL A 108 -6.86 15.25 2.02
C VAL A 108 -8.18 14.49 2.15
N ASP A 109 -9.04 14.64 1.15
CA ASP A 109 -10.21 13.80 0.93
C ASP A 109 -9.84 12.74 -0.13
N LEU A 110 -9.88 11.47 0.28
CA LEU A 110 -9.53 10.33 -0.57
C LEU A 110 -10.70 9.84 -1.43
N LEU A 111 -11.84 10.55 -1.43
CA LEU A 111 -13.03 10.18 -2.21
C LEU A 111 -13.50 8.75 -1.90
N GLU A 112 -13.51 8.39 -0.61
CA GLU A 112 -13.70 7.01 -0.15
C GLU A 112 -14.97 6.35 -0.73
N LYS A 113 -16.08 7.10 -0.85
CA LYS A 113 -17.35 6.56 -1.35
C LYS A 113 -17.22 6.04 -2.79
N GLU A 114 -16.46 6.72 -3.63
CA GLU A 114 -16.25 6.37 -5.02
C GLU A 114 -15.13 5.32 -5.16
N GLU A 115 -14.00 5.55 -4.52
CA GLU A 115 -12.80 4.74 -4.70
C GLU A 115 -12.91 3.36 -4.01
N ARG A 116 -13.45 3.30 -2.79
CA ARG A 116 -13.61 2.04 -2.04
C ARG A 116 -14.59 1.09 -2.72
N ARG A 117 -15.68 1.61 -3.31
CA ARG A 117 -16.64 0.81 -4.08
C ARG A 117 -15.99 0.14 -5.30
N SER A 118 -15.08 0.85 -5.96
CA SER A 118 -14.31 0.32 -7.09
C SER A 118 -13.43 -0.84 -6.64
N SER A 119 -12.70 -0.67 -5.52
CA SER A 119 -11.88 -1.72 -4.91
C SER A 119 -12.70 -2.95 -4.49
N GLU A 120 -13.86 -2.76 -3.87
CA GLU A 120 -14.74 -3.87 -3.47
C GLU A 120 -15.33 -4.63 -4.67
N SER A 121 -15.67 -3.92 -5.75
CA SER A 121 -16.12 -4.54 -6.99
C SER A 121 -15.00 -5.36 -7.63
N PHE A 122 -13.78 -4.82 -7.64
CA PHE A 122 -12.58 -5.53 -8.10
C PHE A 122 -12.32 -6.79 -7.29
N CYS A 123 -12.35 -6.71 -5.95
CA CYS A 123 -12.26 -7.86 -5.04
C CYS A 123 -13.25 -8.98 -5.41
N LYS A 124 -14.53 -8.64 -5.58
CA LYS A 124 -15.58 -9.61 -5.94
C LYS A 124 -15.37 -10.23 -7.32
N GLN A 125 -14.87 -9.45 -8.28
CA GLN A 125 -14.56 -9.95 -9.61
C GLN A 125 -13.36 -10.90 -9.59
N LEU A 126 -12.35 -10.62 -8.77
CA LEU A 126 -11.21 -11.51 -8.56
C LEU A 126 -11.65 -12.85 -7.95
N GLU A 127 -12.48 -12.85 -6.91
CA GLU A 127 -12.99 -14.07 -6.28
C GLU A 127 -13.72 -14.96 -7.30
N ARG A 128 -14.51 -14.37 -8.21
CA ARG A 128 -15.19 -15.10 -9.29
C ARG A 128 -14.21 -15.77 -10.26
N VAL A 129 -13.14 -15.07 -10.66
CA VAL A 129 -12.13 -15.61 -11.58
C VAL A 129 -11.31 -16.74 -10.94
N ILE A 130 -10.97 -16.62 -9.66
CA ILE A 130 -10.27 -17.67 -8.91
C ILE A 130 -11.14 -18.93 -8.85
N ASN A 131 -12.39 -18.79 -8.43
CA ASN A 131 -13.33 -19.91 -8.33
C ASN A 131 -13.60 -20.58 -9.69
N ALA A 132 -13.52 -19.82 -10.80
CA ALA A 132 -13.70 -20.35 -12.14
C ALA A 132 -12.46 -21.06 -12.74
N LYS A 133 -11.26 -20.83 -12.20
CA LYS A 133 -10.01 -21.50 -12.63
C LYS A 133 -9.67 -22.77 -11.83
N LEU A 134 -10.42 -23.03 -10.76
CA LEU A 134 -10.27 -24.20 -9.89
C LEU A 134 -11.27 -25.33 -10.19
N ILE A 135 -12.01 -25.24 -11.31
CA ILE A 135 -12.86 -26.28 -11.90
C ILE A 135 -12.28 -26.64 -13.26
#